data_AF-A0A517PSS6-F1
#
_entry.id   AF-A0A517PSS6-F1
#
_cell.length_a   1.000
_cell.length_b   1.000
_cell.length_c   1.000
_cell.angle_alpha   90.00
_cell.angle_beta   90.00
_cell.angle_gamma   90.00
#
_symmetry.space_group_name_H-M   'P 1'
#
loop_
_entity.id
_entity.type
_entity.pdbx_description
1 polymer ?
#
loop_
_entity_poly.entity_id
_entity_poly.type
_entity_poly.pdbx_seq_one_letter_code
_entity_poly.pdbx_strand_id
1 'polypeptide(L)'
;MVSGNCAESNFGTVRIELPESHSELTPGLERACQVATARHVYRWGPSDTLRGELPADFELRFNCLTDKDGLRRFYPTLGSEGLISMLFAGGLAISIKQNGLSGEQARNSRMKFLLFQKMRKLNNRQQRKFQGIKDLYIKRPGRSDKGQRNVLPDSLGMISDCDDFPWGMNKLRIEGEKLARAYGYNRPSMHQTIEYGLFAAARSRPLMIEEPEQVEGLLRIALYNEQNTCDCDFQTREWIEGEVVAATDAHLNDSQDDFNEWFWGSKNSFLKQIARKRCPYGNVTNPMVRKVLLDLGWQAYTYVADCIHAQMCNFQNALLNPLNKQERQIYEMLYQKQSYLANLPLLLLYERIPFLKAPMLAVLNGQNDFEFAGTVHQLLYYYSQMSDSRRGADRLIQDFHVSCRSQNRPIKILEFDESCPVEDNGKRRKYKPLYDEDNQGWDD
;
A
#
# COMPACT_ATOMS: atom_id res chain seq x y z
N MET A 1 37.33 -24.39 -0.07
CA MET A 1 36.77 -23.78 1.15
C MET A 1 36.89 -22.27 0.98
N VAL A 2 35.82 -21.60 0.57
CA VAL A 2 35.83 -20.15 0.39
C VAL A 2 35.54 -19.54 1.76
N SER A 3 36.53 -18.85 2.33
CA SER A 3 36.36 -18.04 3.54
C SER A 3 35.30 -16.98 3.26
N GLY A 4 34.12 -17.12 3.87
CA GLY A 4 33.06 -16.12 3.78
C GLY A 4 33.58 -14.79 4.33
N ASN A 5 33.61 -13.75 3.50
CA ASN A 5 33.87 -12.41 3.99
C ASN A 5 32.70 -12.00 4.90
N CYS A 6 33.00 -11.49 6.09
CA CYS A 6 32.03 -11.01 7.07
C CYS A 6 32.33 -9.54 7.37
N ALA A 7 31.31 -8.69 7.39
CA ALA A 7 31.38 -7.35 7.97
C ALA A 7 30.42 -7.24 9.15
N GLU A 8 30.82 -6.48 10.16
CA GLU A 8 30.15 -6.38 11.45
C GLU A 8 29.65 -4.96 11.69
N SER A 9 28.42 -4.84 12.17
CA SER A 9 27.89 -3.65 12.84
C SER A 9 27.64 -3.99 14.32
N ASN A 10 27.37 -2.97 15.14
CA ASN A 10 27.12 -3.13 16.58
C ASN A 10 26.03 -4.16 16.94
N PHE A 11 25.16 -4.49 15.99
CA PHE A 11 23.96 -5.31 16.21
C PHE A 11 23.88 -6.55 15.31
N GLY A 12 24.82 -6.75 14.38
CA GLY A 12 24.81 -7.95 13.55
C GLY A 12 25.87 -7.99 12.47
N THR A 13 25.95 -9.12 11.78
CA THR A 13 26.94 -9.37 10.74
C THR A 13 26.27 -9.76 9.43
N VAL A 14 26.84 -9.32 8.30
CA VAL A 14 26.42 -9.77 6.98
C VAL A 14 27.43 -10.77 6.43
N ARG A 15 26.91 -11.91 5.98
CA ARG A 15 27.63 -12.93 5.23
C ARG A 15 27.15 -12.94 3.79
N ILE A 16 28.07 -13.14 2.85
CA ILE A 16 27.76 -13.25 1.42
C ILE A 16 28.03 -14.69 0.98
N GLU A 17 27.03 -15.30 0.36
CA GLU A 17 27.07 -16.67 -0.14
C GLU A 17 26.67 -16.73 -1.61
N LEU A 18 27.08 -17.81 -2.27
CA LEU A 18 26.55 -18.15 -3.59
C LEU A 18 25.11 -18.69 -3.44
N PRO A 19 24.21 -18.40 -4.39
CA PRO A 19 22.86 -18.93 -4.36
C PRO A 19 22.87 -20.46 -4.43
N GLU A 20 22.04 -21.10 -3.62
CA GLU A 20 21.81 -22.55 -3.66
C GLU A 20 21.17 -22.92 -5.02
N SER A 21 21.59 -24.04 -5.61
CA SER A 21 21.17 -24.48 -6.95
C SER A 21 19.67 -24.78 -7.08
N HIS A 22 18.94 -24.89 -5.97
CA HIS A 22 17.53 -25.24 -5.90
C HIS A 22 16.65 -24.19 -5.21
N SER A 23 17.12 -22.95 -5.02
CA SER A 23 16.29 -21.92 -4.38
C SER A 23 15.09 -21.59 -5.29
N GLU A 24 13.86 -21.83 -4.82
CA GLU A 24 12.65 -21.36 -5.51
C GLU A 24 12.69 -19.84 -5.63
N LEU A 25 12.76 -19.36 -6.86
CA LEU A 25 12.72 -17.93 -7.17
C LEU A 25 11.28 -17.52 -7.43
N THR A 26 10.90 -16.34 -6.94
CA THR A 26 9.63 -15.76 -7.40
C THR A 26 9.75 -15.37 -8.88
N PRO A 27 8.67 -15.42 -9.68
CA PRO A 27 8.72 -15.07 -11.11
C PRO A 27 9.28 -13.67 -11.41
N GLY A 28 9.09 -12.73 -10.47
CA GLY A 28 9.69 -11.39 -10.55
C GLY A 28 11.21 -11.42 -10.42
N LEU A 29 11.72 -12.21 -9.48
CA LEU A 29 13.14 -12.38 -9.23
C LEU A 29 13.81 -13.19 -10.34
N GLU A 30 13.13 -14.21 -10.91
CA GLU A 30 13.62 -14.95 -12.08
C GLU A 30 13.92 -14.01 -13.26
N ARG A 31 12.97 -13.12 -13.59
CA ARG A 31 13.17 -12.12 -14.65
C ARG A 31 14.31 -11.16 -14.34
N ALA A 32 14.46 -10.76 -13.07
CA ALA A 32 15.57 -9.91 -12.66
C ALA A 32 16.93 -10.63 -12.77
N CYS A 33 16.97 -11.94 -12.45
CA CYS A 33 18.16 -12.77 -12.62
C CYS A 33 18.57 -12.93 -14.09
N GLN A 34 17.62 -13.00 -15.02
CA GLN A 34 17.91 -13.12 -16.47
C GLN A 34 18.71 -11.94 -17.04
N VAL A 35 18.59 -10.77 -16.42
CA VAL A 35 19.29 -9.54 -16.84
C VAL A 35 20.44 -9.14 -15.91
N ALA A 36 20.68 -9.92 -14.85
CA ALA A 36 21.75 -9.67 -13.88
C ALA A 36 23.07 -10.28 -14.37
N THR A 37 24.18 -9.61 -14.11
CA THR A 37 25.54 -10.10 -14.37
C THR A 37 26.05 -11.00 -13.24
N ALA A 38 25.57 -10.79 -12.02
CA ALA A 38 25.90 -11.62 -10.86
C ALA A 38 24.73 -11.72 -9.89
N ARG A 39 24.70 -12.83 -9.13
CA ARG A 39 23.74 -13.09 -8.05
C ARG A 39 24.46 -13.62 -6.83
N HIS A 40 24.18 -13.01 -5.68
CA HIS A 40 24.68 -13.44 -4.37
C HIS A 40 23.53 -13.46 -3.35
N VAL A 41 23.67 -14.23 -2.28
CA VAL A 41 22.75 -14.23 -1.14
C VAL A 41 23.42 -13.53 0.03
N TYR A 42 22.80 -12.45 0.50
CA TYR A 42 23.22 -11.69 1.66
C TYR A 42 22.40 -12.16 2.86
N ARG A 43 23.09 -12.65 3.88
CA ARG A 43 22.51 -13.11 5.13
C ARG A 43 22.93 -12.19 6.25
N TRP A 44 21.99 -11.54 6.90
CA TRP A 44 22.24 -10.79 8.13
C TRP A 44 21.81 -11.64 9.32
N GLY A 45 22.76 -11.88 10.22
CA GLY A 45 22.53 -12.55 11.49
C GLY A 45 22.73 -11.59 12.68
N PRO A 46 21.98 -11.76 13.77
CA PRO A 46 22.11 -10.92 14.95
C PRO A 46 23.45 -11.16 15.65
N SER A 47 24.00 -10.11 16.26
CA SER A 47 25.13 -10.22 17.18
C SER A 47 24.75 -11.02 18.43
N ASP A 48 25.74 -11.45 19.21
CA ASP A 48 25.48 -12.14 20.48
C ASP A 48 24.70 -11.25 21.46
N THR A 49 24.83 -9.92 21.35
CA THR A 49 24.08 -8.95 22.15
C THR A 49 22.58 -8.92 21.82
N LEU A 50 22.18 -9.26 20.59
CA LEU A 50 20.78 -9.33 20.18
C LEU A 50 20.17 -10.73 20.23
N ARG A 51 21.01 -11.78 20.22
CA ARG A 51 20.53 -13.17 20.07
C ARG A 51 19.50 -13.58 21.12
N GLY A 52 19.57 -13.04 22.34
CA GLY A 52 18.60 -13.32 23.41
C GLY A 52 17.20 -12.72 23.19
N GLU A 53 17.04 -11.74 22.30
CA GLU A 53 15.77 -11.06 22.02
C GLU A 53 15.06 -11.61 20.77
N LEU A 54 15.72 -12.49 20.02
CA LEU A 54 15.27 -12.98 18.72
C LEU A 54 15.16 -14.52 18.74
N PRO A 55 14.35 -15.13 17.85
CA PRO A 55 14.37 -16.57 17.63
C PRO A 55 15.78 -17.09 17.33
N ALA A 56 16.07 -18.32 17.76
CA ALA A 56 17.39 -18.93 17.63
C ALA A 56 17.87 -19.04 16.16
N ASP A 57 16.93 -19.14 15.23
CA ASP A 57 17.12 -19.24 13.78
C ASP A 57 16.86 -17.92 13.04
N PHE A 58 16.76 -16.79 13.76
CA PHE A 58 16.49 -15.50 13.12
C PHE A 58 17.61 -15.09 12.15
N GLU A 59 17.25 -14.92 10.88
CA GLU A 59 18.14 -14.45 9.82
C GLU A 59 17.34 -13.61 8.81
N LEU A 60 17.91 -12.48 8.38
CA LEU A 60 17.40 -11.75 7.22
C LEU A 60 18.15 -12.18 5.97
N ARG A 61 17.41 -12.60 4.94
CA ARG A 61 17.98 -13.10 3.69
C ARG A 61 17.53 -12.22 2.52
N PHE A 62 18.52 -11.76 1.74
CA PHE A 62 18.30 -10.98 0.53
C PHE A 62 19.07 -11.58 -0.64
N ASN A 63 18.43 -11.72 -1.79
CA ASN A 63 19.13 -11.89 -3.06
C ASN A 63 19.67 -10.53 -3.49
N CYS A 64 20.98 -10.43 -3.66
CA CYS A 64 21.64 -9.28 -4.24
C CYS A 64 21.92 -9.58 -5.71
N LEU A 65 21.29 -8.80 -6.60
CA LEU A 65 21.53 -8.86 -8.03
C LEU A 65 22.38 -7.67 -8.45
N THR A 66 23.44 -7.93 -9.21
CA THR A 66 24.25 -6.90 -9.84
C THR A 66 23.85 -6.80 -11.30
N ASP A 67 23.50 -5.61 -11.77
CA ASP A 67 23.19 -5.38 -13.19
C ASP A 67 24.47 -5.17 -14.03
N LYS A 68 24.30 -4.93 -15.34
CA LYS A 68 25.41 -4.70 -16.28
C LYS A 68 26.23 -3.44 -15.96
N ASP A 69 25.63 -2.49 -15.25
CA ASP A 69 26.25 -1.22 -14.86
C ASP A 69 26.95 -1.35 -13.48
N GLY A 70 26.95 -2.56 -12.91
CA GLY A 70 27.58 -2.85 -11.63
C GLY A 70 26.73 -2.45 -10.42
N LEU A 71 25.47 -2.07 -10.60
CA LEU A 71 24.61 -1.63 -9.50
C LEU A 71 23.99 -2.84 -8.79
N ARG A 72 24.15 -2.88 -7.46
CA ARG A 72 23.52 -3.89 -6.60
C ARG A 72 22.09 -3.52 -6.24
N ARG A 73 21.21 -4.51 -6.30
CA ARG A 73 19.81 -4.42 -5.87
C ARG A 73 19.48 -5.57 -4.94
N PHE A 74 18.91 -5.25 -3.78
CA PHE A 74 18.55 -6.22 -2.75
C PHE A 74 17.08 -6.59 -2.87
N TYR A 75 16.81 -7.88 -3.05
CA TYR A 75 15.47 -8.45 -3.15
C TYR A 75 15.26 -9.40 -1.97
N PRO A 76 14.23 -9.20 -1.15
CA PRO A 76 13.96 -10.11 -0.04
C PRO A 76 13.66 -11.51 -0.57
N THR A 77 14.06 -12.55 0.17
CA THR A 77 13.64 -13.93 -0.13
C THR A 77 12.20 -14.20 0.28
N LEU A 78 11.67 -13.39 1.20
CA LEU A 78 10.29 -13.46 1.68
C LEU A 78 9.39 -12.48 0.92
N GLY A 79 8.09 -12.77 0.86
CA GLY A 79 7.09 -11.78 0.42
C GLY A 79 7.04 -10.56 1.35
N SER A 80 6.45 -9.44 0.89
CA SER A 80 6.48 -8.16 1.61
C SER A 80 6.00 -8.24 3.06
N GLU A 81 4.93 -9.01 3.33
CA GLU A 81 4.42 -9.19 4.71
C GLU A 81 5.41 -9.94 5.59
N GLY A 82 5.98 -11.05 5.08
CA GLY A 82 6.99 -11.83 5.80
C GLY A 82 8.27 -11.01 6.06
N LEU A 83 8.68 -10.20 5.09
CA LEU A 83 9.79 -9.26 5.28
C LEU A 83 9.47 -8.24 6.37
N ILE A 84 8.31 -7.59 6.34
CA ILE A 84 7.92 -6.60 7.35
C ILE A 84 7.92 -7.22 8.75
N SER A 85 7.40 -8.44 8.91
CA SER A 85 7.47 -9.17 10.19
C SER A 85 8.89 -9.39 10.68
N MET A 86 9.80 -9.83 9.81
CA MET A 86 11.20 -10.06 10.20
C MET A 86 11.93 -8.75 10.53
N LEU A 87 11.73 -7.71 9.72
CA LEU A 87 12.32 -6.40 9.97
C LEU A 87 11.78 -5.74 11.24
N PHE A 88 10.48 -5.93 11.53
CA PHE A 88 9.90 -5.51 12.80
C PHE A 88 10.57 -6.21 13.99
N ALA A 89 10.69 -7.54 13.95
CA ALA A 89 11.28 -8.30 15.05
C ALA A 89 12.75 -7.88 15.32
N GLY A 90 13.56 -7.77 14.26
CA GLY A 90 14.94 -7.29 14.36
C GLY A 90 15.04 -5.85 14.88
N GLY A 91 14.22 -4.95 14.33
CA GLY A 91 14.17 -3.54 14.75
C GLY A 91 13.70 -3.35 16.19
N LEU A 92 12.77 -4.17 16.67
CA LEU A 92 12.32 -4.19 18.05
C LEU A 92 13.45 -4.65 18.97
N ALA A 93 14.17 -5.72 18.62
CA ALA A 93 15.31 -6.21 19.40
C ALA A 93 16.42 -5.14 19.51
N ILE A 94 16.72 -4.46 18.41
CA ILE A 94 17.65 -3.31 18.39
C ILE A 94 17.14 -2.21 19.35
N SER A 95 15.87 -1.85 19.26
CA SER A 95 15.26 -0.81 20.09
C SER A 95 15.26 -1.16 21.58
N ILE A 96 15.01 -2.43 21.93
CA ILE A 96 15.07 -2.92 23.32
C ILE A 96 16.48 -2.71 23.88
N LYS A 97 17.52 -3.07 23.12
CA LYS A 97 18.90 -2.91 23.58
C LYS A 97 19.39 -1.46 23.59
N GLN A 98 19.06 -0.67 22.57
CA GLN A 98 19.51 0.72 22.48
C GLN A 98 18.84 1.62 23.52
N ASN A 99 17.54 1.45 23.73
CA ASN A 99 16.76 2.34 24.58
C ASN A 99 16.49 1.77 25.98
N GLY A 100 16.97 0.55 26.28
CA GLY A 100 16.75 -0.11 27.57
C GLY A 100 15.27 -0.34 27.87
N LEU A 101 14.50 -0.77 26.87
CA LEU A 101 13.05 -0.90 27.02
C LEU A 101 12.70 -1.97 28.07
N SER A 102 11.76 -1.64 28.95
CA SER A 102 11.23 -2.58 29.95
C SER A 102 10.41 -3.69 29.28
N GLY A 103 10.18 -4.80 30.02
CA GLY A 103 9.32 -5.89 29.52
C GLY A 103 7.89 -5.44 29.21
N GLU A 104 7.36 -4.42 29.88
CA GLU A 104 6.07 -3.81 29.55
C GLU A 104 6.13 -3.01 28.25
N GLN A 105 7.16 -2.19 28.04
CA GLN A 105 7.35 -1.44 26.81
C GLN A 105 7.54 -2.37 25.60
N ALA A 106 8.26 -3.47 25.78
CA ALA A 106 8.41 -4.51 24.76
C ALA A 106 7.06 -5.18 24.42
N ARG A 107 6.22 -5.46 25.43
CA ARG A 107 4.85 -5.98 25.21
C ARG A 107 3.98 -4.99 24.45
N ASN A 108 3.96 -3.73 24.86
CA ASN A 108 3.23 -2.66 24.16
C ASN A 108 3.69 -2.51 22.70
N SER A 109 4.96 -2.73 22.43
CA SER A 109 5.53 -2.68 21.09
C SER A 109 5.04 -3.84 20.20
N ARG A 110 4.90 -5.04 20.76
CA ARG A 110 4.28 -6.19 20.06
C ARG A 110 2.80 -5.94 19.77
N MET A 111 2.08 -5.29 20.70
CA MET A 111 0.70 -4.87 20.50
C MET A 111 0.55 -3.94 19.29
N LYS A 112 1.46 -2.97 19.14
CA LYS A 112 1.50 -2.10 17.97
C LYS A 112 1.63 -2.90 16.67
N PHE A 113 2.44 -3.96 16.64
CA PHE A 113 2.54 -4.80 15.44
C PHE A 113 1.24 -5.55 15.11
N LEU A 114 0.55 -6.06 16.13
CA LEU A 114 -0.77 -6.68 15.94
C LEU A 114 -1.79 -5.68 15.40
N LEU A 115 -1.81 -4.46 15.93
CA LEU A 115 -2.65 -3.37 15.42
C LEU A 115 -2.28 -3.00 13.98
N PHE A 116 -0.99 -2.88 13.66
CA PHE A 116 -0.51 -2.66 12.29
C PHE A 116 -1.05 -3.72 11.32
N GLN A 117 -0.92 -5.01 11.67
CA GLN A 117 -1.48 -6.09 10.86
C GLN A 117 -3.01 -5.98 10.78
N LYS A 118 -3.67 -5.61 11.88
CA LYS A 118 -5.13 -5.52 11.96
C LYS A 118 -5.68 -4.50 10.99
N MET A 119 -5.07 -3.33 10.96
CA MET A 119 -5.45 -2.24 10.07
C MET A 119 -5.42 -2.61 8.60
N ARG A 120 -4.47 -3.45 8.20
CA ARG A 120 -4.31 -3.88 6.81
C ARG A 120 -5.43 -4.83 6.36
N LYS A 121 -6.09 -5.49 7.31
CA LYS A 121 -7.23 -6.38 7.06
C LYS A 121 -8.60 -5.72 7.33
N LEU A 122 -8.65 -4.47 7.81
CA LEU A 122 -9.92 -3.76 7.96
C LEU A 122 -10.48 -3.36 6.59
N ASN A 123 -11.81 -3.41 6.45
CA ASN A 123 -12.52 -2.95 5.24
C ASN A 123 -12.32 -1.44 4.94
N ASN A 124 -11.77 -0.67 5.88
CA ASN A 124 -11.36 0.71 5.63
C ASN A 124 -10.15 0.80 4.69
N ARG A 125 -9.30 -0.23 4.66
CA ARG A 125 -8.10 -0.23 3.83
C ARG A 125 -8.48 -0.05 2.36
N GLN A 126 -7.76 0.83 1.66
CA GLN A 126 -7.93 0.98 0.23
C GLN A 126 -7.06 -0.04 -0.52
N GLN A 127 -7.68 -0.82 -1.40
CA GLN A 127 -7.04 -1.94 -2.09
C GLN A 127 -7.14 -1.86 -3.62
N ARG A 128 -7.84 -0.85 -4.16
CA ARG A 128 -8.03 -0.71 -5.61
C ARG A 128 -6.69 -0.40 -6.28
N LYS A 129 -6.46 -0.98 -7.46
CA LYS A 129 -5.20 -0.84 -8.21
C LYS A 129 -5.35 -0.04 -9.52
N PHE A 130 -6.58 0.24 -9.97
CA PHE A 130 -6.89 1.00 -11.19
C PHE A 130 -6.06 0.57 -12.41
N GLN A 131 -6.06 -0.74 -12.71
CA GLN A 131 -5.18 -1.32 -13.73
C GLN A 131 -5.83 -1.37 -15.12
N GLY A 132 -7.15 -1.21 -15.19
CA GLY A 132 -7.89 -1.27 -16.44
C GLY A 132 -8.82 -0.09 -16.65
N ILE A 133 -9.21 0.11 -17.91
CA ILE A 133 -10.21 1.11 -18.29
C ILE A 133 -11.52 0.94 -17.52
N LYS A 134 -11.94 -0.31 -17.28
CA LYS A 134 -13.17 -0.61 -16.53
C LYS A 134 -13.14 -0.09 -15.09
N ASP A 135 -11.95 0.07 -14.50
CA ASP A 135 -11.79 0.65 -13.16
C ASP A 135 -12.01 2.17 -13.16
N LEU A 136 -11.81 2.82 -14.32
CA LEU A 136 -11.89 4.26 -14.47
C LEU A 136 -13.30 4.75 -14.82
N TYR A 137 -14.15 3.90 -15.37
CA TYR A 137 -15.53 4.24 -15.69
C TYR A 137 -16.50 3.92 -14.54
N ILE A 138 -17.46 4.82 -14.30
CA ILE A 138 -18.56 4.61 -13.35
C ILE A 138 -19.76 4.00 -14.10
N LYS A 139 -20.13 2.79 -13.71
CA LYS A 139 -21.34 2.10 -14.21
C LYS A 139 -22.56 2.74 -13.55
N ARG A 140 -23.60 3.05 -14.34
CA ARG A 140 -24.85 3.60 -13.80
C ARG A 140 -25.93 2.54 -13.72
N PRO A 141 -26.70 2.49 -12.63
CA PRO A 141 -27.94 1.74 -12.60
C PRO A 141 -29.02 2.45 -13.44
N GLY A 142 -29.74 1.71 -14.29
CA GLY A 142 -30.88 2.20 -15.07
C GLY A 142 -30.58 2.97 -16.38
N ARG A 143 -31.63 3.41 -17.08
CA ARG A 143 -31.58 4.13 -18.38
C ARG A 143 -31.36 5.66 -18.24
N SER A 144 -30.36 6.11 -17.47
CA SER A 144 -30.09 7.56 -17.39
C SER A 144 -29.11 8.00 -18.49
N ASP A 145 -29.60 8.79 -19.46
CA ASP A 145 -28.89 9.24 -20.67
C ASP A 145 -27.85 10.36 -20.46
N LYS A 146 -27.58 10.79 -19.21
CA LYS A 146 -26.72 11.97 -18.95
C LYS A 146 -25.25 11.62 -18.71
N GLY A 147 -24.48 11.35 -19.77
CA GLY A 147 -23.02 11.45 -19.82
C GLY A 147 -22.20 10.38 -19.09
N GLN A 148 -21.05 10.00 -19.68
CA GLN A 148 -20.04 9.16 -19.03
C GLN A 148 -19.50 9.89 -17.79
N ARG A 149 -19.66 9.29 -16.60
CA ARG A 149 -18.93 9.73 -15.39
C ARG A 149 -17.74 8.79 -15.24
N ASN A 150 -16.54 9.34 -15.11
CA ASN A 150 -15.34 8.57 -14.80
C ASN A 150 -14.91 8.89 -13.35
N VAL A 151 -13.93 8.14 -12.85
CA VAL A 151 -13.36 8.34 -11.50
C VAL A 151 -12.15 9.27 -11.51
N LEU A 152 -11.78 9.85 -12.65
CA LEU A 152 -10.58 10.67 -12.75
C LEU A 152 -10.71 11.92 -11.86
N PRO A 153 -9.61 12.37 -11.24
CA PRO A 153 -9.55 13.60 -10.45
C PRO A 153 -10.00 14.83 -11.25
N ASP A 154 -10.74 15.74 -10.60
CA ASP A 154 -11.15 17.02 -11.20
C ASP A 154 -9.95 17.95 -11.44
N SER A 155 -8.81 17.69 -10.80
CA SER A 155 -7.54 18.42 -10.96
C SER A 155 -6.54 17.70 -11.88
N LEU A 156 -6.95 16.65 -12.58
CA LEU A 156 -6.03 15.83 -13.39
C LEU A 156 -5.43 16.65 -14.54
N GLY A 157 -4.10 16.84 -14.51
CA GLY A 157 -3.34 17.44 -15.61
C GLY A 157 -3.66 18.92 -15.89
N MET A 158 -4.29 19.60 -14.95
CA MET A 158 -4.43 21.06 -14.98
C MET A 158 -3.08 21.72 -14.65
N ILE A 159 -2.67 22.74 -15.39
CA ILE A 159 -1.39 23.44 -15.20
C ILE A 159 -1.61 24.68 -14.31
N SER A 160 -2.78 25.34 -14.42
CA SER A 160 -3.21 26.44 -13.55
C SER A 160 -4.67 26.30 -13.10
N ASP A 161 -5.04 27.01 -12.02
CA ASP A 161 -6.43 27.07 -11.52
C ASP A 161 -7.34 27.92 -12.41
N CYS A 162 -6.76 28.71 -13.30
CA CYS A 162 -7.43 29.54 -14.28
C CYS A 162 -7.14 28.96 -15.67
N ASP A 163 -8.18 28.60 -16.41
CA ASP A 163 -8.19 28.31 -17.87
C ASP A 163 -7.82 26.90 -18.39
N ASP A 164 -7.45 25.93 -17.57
CA ASP A 164 -7.26 24.54 -18.05
C ASP A 164 -8.45 23.63 -17.72
N PHE A 165 -8.96 22.93 -18.75
CA PHE A 165 -9.90 21.83 -18.52
C PHE A 165 -9.13 20.59 -18.03
N PRO A 166 -9.64 19.86 -17.02
CA PRO A 166 -9.01 18.64 -16.56
C PRO A 166 -8.95 17.59 -17.67
N TRP A 167 -7.93 16.75 -17.62
CA TRP A 167 -7.72 15.71 -18.62
C TRP A 167 -8.85 14.69 -18.58
N GLY A 168 -9.51 14.50 -19.72
CA GLY A 168 -10.36 13.34 -19.93
C GLY A 168 -9.54 12.06 -20.20
N MET A 169 -10.24 10.92 -20.21
CA MET A 169 -9.68 9.58 -20.48
C MET A 169 -8.79 9.53 -21.73
N ASN A 170 -9.18 10.21 -22.81
CA ASN A 170 -8.42 10.22 -24.05
C ASN A 170 -7.05 10.90 -23.91
N LYS A 171 -6.99 12.05 -23.23
CA LYS A 171 -5.72 12.78 -23.04
C LYS A 171 -4.80 12.02 -22.08
N LEU A 172 -5.35 11.45 -21.01
CA LEU A 172 -4.63 10.54 -20.11
C LEU A 172 -3.97 9.39 -20.89
N ARG A 173 -4.71 8.76 -21.81
CA ARG A 173 -4.23 7.64 -22.61
C ARG A 173 -3.11 8.05 -23.58
N ILE A 174 -3.30 9.16 -24.30
CA ILE A 174 -2.31 9.65 -25.27
C ILE A 174 -1.00 10.01 -24.58
N GLU A 175 -1.05 10.81 -23.51
CA GLU A 175 0.16 11.22 -22.78
C GLU A 175 0.80 10.02 -22.06
N GLY A 176 0.00 9.09 -21.54
CA GLY A 176 0.48 7.87 -20.92
C GLY A 176 1.19 6.92 -21.88
N GLU A 177 0.64 6.67 -23.07
CA GLU A 177 1.30 5.86 -24.10
C GLU A 177 2.62 6.49 -24.55
N LYS A 178 2.61 7.82 -24.76
CA LYS A 178 3.80 8.59 -25.15
C LYS A 178 4.89 8.49 -24.09
N LEU A 179 4.56 8.73 -22.82
CA LEU A 179 5.55 8.70 -21.74
C LEU A 179 6.03 7.26 -21.47
N ALA A 180 5.15 6.26 -21.48
CA ALA A 180 5.56 4.86 -21.33
C ALA A 180 6.55 4.41 -22.42
N ARG A 181 6.33 4.82 -23.68
CA ARG A 181 7.27 4.55 -24.78
C ARG A 181 8.62 5.24 -24.57
N ALA A 182 8.63 6.49 -24.09
CA ALA A 182 9.86 7.21 -23.75
C ALA A 182 10.67 6.50 -22.65
N TYR A 183 9.99 5.72 -21.80
CA TYR A 183 10.58 4.89 -20.75
C TYR A 183 10.89 3.44 -21.18
N GLY A 184 10.83 3.15 -22.49
CA GLY A 184 11.27 1.88 -23.06
C GLY A 184 10.17 0.83 -23.28
N TYR A 185 8.90 1.15 -23.05
CA TYR A 185 7.80 0.23 -23.36
C TYR A 185 7.38 0.35 -24.82
N ASN A 186 7.87 -0.55 -25.68
CA ASN A 186 7.54 -0.56 -27.12
C ASN A 186 6.03 -0.71 -27.39
N ARG A 187 5.34 -1.53 -26.59
CA ARG A 187 3.87 -1.73 -26.64
C ARG A 187 3.33 -1.64 -25.22
N PRO A 188 3.05 -0.42 -24.71
CA PRO A 188 2.53 -0.25 -23.36
C PRO A 188 1.19 -0.98 -23.20
N SER A 189 1.08 -1.79 -22.15
CA SER A 189 -0.21 -2.33 -21.69
C SER A 189 -1.12 -1.21 -21.19
N MET A 190 -2.43 -1.46 -21.10
CA MET A 190 -3.37 -0.47 -20.58
C MET A 190 -3.02 0.01 -19.17
N HIS A 191 -2.56 -0.90 -18.32
CA HIS A 191 -2.09 -0.57 -16.98
C HIS A 191 -0.91 0.41 -17.01
N GLN A 192 0.10 0.16 -17.85
CA GLN A 192 1.24 1.07 -18.01
C GLN A 192 0.79 2.41 -18.59
N THR A 193 -0.13 2.41 -19.55
CA THR A 193 -0.68 3.64 -20.10
C THR A 193 -1.37 4.49 -19.04
N ILE A 194 -2.19 3.89 -18.17
CA ILE A 194 -2.83 4.61 -17.05
C ILE A 194 -1.78 5.10 -16.04
N GLU A 195 -0.86 4.23 -15.62
CA GLU A 195 0.22 4.54 -14.68
C GLU A 195 1.05 5.76 -15.15
N TYR A 196 1.56 5.70 -16.39
CA TYR A 196 2.37 6.78 -16.95
C TYR A 196 1.56 8.02 -17.30
N GLY A 197 0.27 7.88 -17.61
CA GLY A 197 -0.61 9.03 -17.84
C GLY A 197 -0.86 9.82 -16.55
N LEU A 198 -1.11 9.13 -15.44
CA LEU A 198 -1.26 9.75 -14.13
C LEU A 198 0.05 10.39 -13.67
N PHE A 199 1.19 9.72 -13.91
CA PHE A 199 2.51 10.30 -13.65
C PHE A 199 2.76 11.57 -14.48
N ALA A 200 2.44 11.57 -15.77
CA ALA A 200 2.58 12.75 -16.63
C ALA A 200 1.77 13.94 -16.10
N ALA A 201 0.51 13.70 -15.71
CA ALA A 201 -0.38 14.69 -15.15
C ALA A 201 0.09 15.21 -13.77
N ALA A 202 0.57 14.31 -12.91
CA ALA A 202 1.09 14.68 -11.60
C ALA A 202 2.39 15.49 -11.72
N ARG A 203 3.24 15.16 -12.70
CA ARG A 203 4.48 15.88 -12.99
C ARG A 203 4.23 17.31 -13.49
N SER A 204 3.14 17.54 -14.22
CA SER A 204 2.79 18.89 -14.70
C SER A 204 2.29 19.82 -13.60
N ARG A 205 1.75 19.26 -12.50
CA ARG A 205 1.29 20.03 -11.33
C ARG A 205 1.60 19.26 -10.04
N PRO A 206 2.87 19.30 -9.58
CA PRO A 206 3.27 18.68 -8.34
C PRO A 206 2.54 19.30 -7.13
N LEU A 207 2.15 18.48 -6.16
CA LEU A 207 1.52 18.93 -4.92
C LEU A 207 2.57 19.11 -3.82
N MET A 208 3.05 20.33 -3.67
CA MET A 208 4.01 20.66 -2.63
C MET A 208 3.30 20.73 -1.27
N ILE A 209 3.76 19.92 -0.33
CA ILE A 209 3.28 19.89 1.05
C ILE A 209 4.51 20.08 1.93
N GLU A 210 4.51 21.15 2.72
CA GLU A 210 5.63 21.49 3.60
C GLU A 210 5.42 20.91 5.00
N GLU A 211 4.17 20.88 5.47
CA GLU A 211 3.84 20.45 6.84
C GLU A 211 3.76 18.92 6.95
N PRO A 212 4.51 18.28 7.87
CA PRO A 212 4.49 16.83 8.08
C PRO A 212 3.10 16.26 8.35
N GLU A 213 2.25 16.99 9.09
CA GLU A 213 0.89 16.59 9.44
C GLU A 213 -0.02 16.51 8.21
N GLN A 214 0.22 17.36 7.22
CA GLN A 214 -0.52 17.33 5.94
C GLN A 214 -0.07 16.14 5.09
N VAL A 215 1.23 15.81 5.10
CA VAL A 215 1.74 14.59 4.45
C VAL A 215 1.14 13.34 5.11
N GLU A 216 1.10 13.30 6.45
CA GLU A 216 0.38 12.26 7.19
C GLU A 216 -1.08 12.17 6.74
N GLY A 217 -1.81 13.28 6.74
CA GLY A 217 -3.22 13.33 6.33
C GLY A 217 -3.42 12.76 4.92
N LEU A 218 -2.56 13.12 3.98
CA LEU A 218 -2.55 12.60 2.62
C LEU A 218 -2.32 11.09 2.57
N LEU A 219 -1.32 10.57 3.28
CA LEU A 219 -1.05 9.13 3.31
C LEU A 219 -2.21 8.38 3.96
N ARG A 220 -2.82 8.94 5.00
CA ARG A 220 -3.97 8.33 5.68
C ARG A 220 -5.17 8.21 4.75
N ILE A 221 -5.53 9.25 3.99
CA ILE A 221 -6.63 9.15 3.01
C ILE A 221 -6.28 8.26 1.81
N ALA A 222 -5.00 8.15 1.45
CA ALA A 222 -4.57 7.23 0.41
C ALA A 222 -4.58 5.78 0.89
N LEU A 223 -4.35 5.52 2.17
CA LEU A 223 -4.29 4.17 2.75
C LEU A 223 -5.63 3.69 3.28
N TYR A 224 -6.41 4.58 3.87
CA TYR A 224 -7.64 4.27 4.57
C TYR A 224 -8.79 5.15 4.08
N ASN A 225 -10.00 4.60 4.20
CA ASN A 225 -11.22 5.36 4.03
C ASN A 225 -11.77 5.72 5.41
N GLU A 226 -11.75 7.00 5.76
CA GLU A 226 -12.27 7.51 7.03
C GLU A 226 -13.76 7.87 6.98
N GLN A 227 -14.44 7.77 5.83
CA GLN A 227 -15.85 8.22 5.66
C GLN A 227 -16.88 7.54 6.59
N ASN A 228 -16.59 6.35 7.12
CA ASN A 228 -17.48 5.60 8.01
C ASN A 228 -17.04 5.70 9.49
N THR A 229 -16.34 6.78 9.83
CA THR A 229 -15.88 7.05 11.19
C THR A 229 -16.49 8.33 11.70
N CYS A 230 -16.51 8.48 13.01
CA CYS A 230 -16.90 9.74 13.63
C CYS A 230 -15.99 10.00 14.83
N ASP A 231 -15.74 11.28 15.09
CA ASP A 231 -14.95 11.68 16.24
C ASP A 231 -15.71 11.43 17.54
N CYS A 232 -14.94 11.35 18.63
CA CYS A 232 -15.43 11.31 19.99
C CYS A 232 -14.58 12.25 20.85
N ASP A 233 -15.09 12.62 22.01
CA ASP A 233 -14.33 13.42 22.97
C ASP A 233 -13.10 12.64 23.48
N PHE A 234 -12.17 13.39 24.08
CA PHE A 234 -10.90 12.86 24.56
C PHE A 234 -11.07 11.75 25.60
N GLN A 235 -12.03 11.86 26.53
CA GLN A 235 -12.23 10.87 27.59
C GLN A 235 -12.80 9.57 27.02
N THR A 236 -13.77 9.66 26.10
CA THR A 236 -14.29 8.51 25.37
C THR A 236 -13.20 7.83 24.55
N ARG A 237 -12.32 8.62 23.91
CA ARG A 237 -11.18 8.09 23.15
C ARG A 237 -10.23 7.30 24.04
N GLU A 238 -9.73 7.88 25.13
CA GLU A 238 -8.83 7.20 26.07
C GLU A 238 -9.46 5.92 26.61
N TRP A 239 -10.76 5.95 26.92
CA TRP A 239 -11.48 4.76 27.36
C TRP A 239 -11.50 3.66 26.29
N ILE A 240 -11.80 4.01 25.02
CA ILE A 240 -11.76 3.04 23.91
C ILE A 240 -10.35 2.47 23.73
N GLU A 241 -9.31 3.29 23.82
CA GLU A 241 -7.91 2.85 23.73
C GLU A 241 -7.58 1.85 24.86
N GLY A 242 -8.00 2.13 26.09
CA GLY A 242 -7.87 1.22 27.23
C GLY A 242 -8.59 -0.11 27.02
N GLU A 243 -9.81 -0.08 26.47
CA GLU A 243 -10.58 -1.28 26.16
C GLU A 243 -9.98 -2.13 25.04
N VAL A 244 -9.31 -1.51 24.06
CA VAL A 244 -8.55 -2.20 23.01
C VAL A 244 -7.38 -2.98 23.62
N VAL A 245 -6.63 -2.33 24.52
CA VAL A 245 -5.49 -2.97 25.21
C VAL A 245 -5.99 -4.10 26.09
N ALA A 246 -6.97 -3.84 26.96
CA ALA A 246 -7.52 -4.84 27.87
C ALA A 246 -8.12 -6.05 27.13
N ALA A 247 -8.82 -5.82 26.01
CA ALA A 247 -9.35 -6.91 25.20
C ALA A 247 -8.22 -7.76 24.62
N THR A 248 -7.14 -7.14 24.14
CA THR A 248 -6.04 -7.92 23.54
C THR A 248 -5.22 -8.66 24.60
N ASP A 249 -4.97 -8.04 25.76
CA ASP A 249 -4.27 -8.65 26.88
C ASP A 249 -4.99 -9.90 27.41
N ALA A 250 -6.32 -9.89 27.45
CA ALA A 250 -7.12 -11.03 27.88
C ALA A 250 -6.94 -12.28 27.00
N HIS A 251 -6.53 -12.10 25.74
CA HIS A 251 -6.35 -13.16 24.76
C HIS A 251 -4.86 -13.52 24.52
N LEU A 252 -3.91 -12.87 25.19
CA LEU A 252 -2.47 -13.12 24.97
C LEU A 252 -2.01 -14.53 25.39
N ASN A 253 -2.74 -15.19 26.28
CA ASN A 253 -2.43 -16.54 26.75
C ASN A 253 -3.21 -17.63 26.00
N ASP A 254 -4.05 -17.24 25.03
CA ASP A 254 -4.78 -18.19 24.22
C ASP A 254 -3.81 -18.97 23.32
N SER A 255 -4.27 -20.13 22.82
CA SER A 255 -3.54 -20.78 21.74
C SER A 255 -3.46 -19.86 20.52
N GLN A 256 -2.43 -20.01 19.68
CA GLN A 256 -2.28 -19.16 18.50
C GLN A 256 -3.48 -19.25 17.56
N ASP A 257 -4.11 -20.43 17.47
CA ASP A 257 -5.30 -20.66 16.64
C ASP A 257 -6.54 -19.98 17.23
N ASP A 258 -6.74 -20.05 18.55
CA ASP A 258 -7.85 -19.38 19.23
C ASP A 258 -7.71 -17.85 19.15
N PHE A 259 -6.51 -17.35 19.41
CA PHE A 259 -6.19 -15.93 19.23
C PHE A 259 -6.45 -15.50 17.78
N ASN A 260 -6.05 -16.32 16.80
CA ASN A 260 -6.26 -16.01 15.39
C ASN A 260 -7.74 -16.02 15.01
N GLU A 261 -8.54 -16.97 15.49
CA GLU A 261 -9.98 -16.97 15.21
C GLU A 261 -10.67 -15.78 15.89
N TRP A 262 -10.30 -15.42 17.11
CA TRP A 262 -10.81 -14.22 17.79
C TRP A 262 -10.39 -12.93 17.06
N PHE A 263 -9.10 -12.78 16.76
CA PHE A 263 -8.51 -11.56 16.23
C PHE A 263 -8.66 -11.43 14.70
N TRP A 264 -8.85 -12.51 13.95
CA TRP A 264 -8.94 -12.52 12.47
C TRP A 264 -10.18 -13.21 11.90
N GLY A 265 -10.85 -14.05 12.67
CA GLY A 265 -11.85 -14.99 12.17
C GLY A 265 -13.10 -14.34 11.56
N SER A 266 -13.88 -15.17 10.85
CA SER A 266 -15.10 -14.74 10.15
C SER A 266 -16.19 -14.19 11.08
N LYS A 267 -16.16 -14.59 12.35
CA LYS A 267 -17.06 -14.12 13.42
C LYS A 267 -16.47 -12.97 14.23
N ASN A 268 -15.37 -12.36 13.78
CA ASN A 268 -14.69 -11.30 14.51
C ASN A 268 -15.68 -10.19 14.90
N SER A 269 -15.86 -10.03 16.22
CA SER A 269 -16.72 -9.04 16.80
C SER A 269 -15.95 -7.97 17.55
N PHE A 270 -14.62 -7.88 17.41
CA PHE A 270 -13.75 -6.96 18.16
C PHE A 270 -14.30 -5.53 18.25
N LEU A 271 -14.67 -4.94 17.10
CA LEU A 271 -15.34 -3.63 17.04
C LEU A 271 -16.67 -3.60 17.82
N LYS A 272 -17.51 -4.61 17.60
CA LYS A 272 -18.84 -4.72 18.24
C LYS A 272 -18.73 -5.01 19.73
N GLN A 273 -17.69 -5.72 20.18
CA GLN A 273 -17.42 -6.05 21.57
C GLN A 273 -17.12 -4.77 22.34
N ILE A 274 -16.18 -3.97 21.83
CA ILE A 274 -15.83 -2.69 22.45
C ILE A 274 -17.02 -1.72 22.40
N ALA A 275 -17.70 -1.60 21.25
CA ALA A 275 -18.85 -0.69 21.11
C ALA A 275 -20.07 -1.07 21.97
N ARG A 276 -20.18 -2.32 22.45
CA ARG A 276 -21.27 -2.76 23.33
C ARG A 276 -20.96 -2.62 24.82
N LYS A 277 -19.70 -2.36 25.18
CA LYS A 277 -19.31 -2.15 26.59
C LYS A 277 -19.85 -0.80 27.08
N ARG A 278 -20.21 -0.75 28.37
CA ARG A 278 -20.74 0.45 29.00
C ARG A 278 -19.60 1.42 29.30
N CYS A 279 -19.53 2.49 28.52
CA CYS A 279 -18.56 3.57 28.74
C CYS A 279 -19.11 4.56 29.79
N PRO A 280 -18.29 5.01 30.76
CA PRO A 280 -18.68 6.01 31.75
C PRO A 280 -19.04 7.39 31.16
N TYR A 281 -18.52 7.70 29.96
CA TYR A 281 -18.59 9.03 29.35
C TYR A 281 -19.70 9.17 28.29
N GLY A 282 -20.41 8.09 27.96
CA GLY A 282 -21.51 8.12 27.01
C GLY A 282 -21.63 6.86 26.18
N ASN A 283 -22.49 6.90 25.16
CA ASN A 283 -22.69 5.76 24.26
C ASN A 283 -21.56 5.68 23.23
N VAL A 284 -20.84 4.56 23.22
CA VAL A 284 -19.81 4.29 22.21
C VAL A 284 -20.44 3.65 20.99
N THR A 285 -20.10 4.15 19.81
CA THR A 285 -20.63 3.65 18.53
C THR A 285 -19.54 2.92 17.73
N ASN A 286 -19.94 2.04 16.80
CA ASN A 286 -18.98 1.38 15.91
C ASN A 286 -18.10 2.37 15.10
N PRO A 287 -18.62 3.49 14.57
CA PRO A 287 -17.81 4.51 13.92
C PRO A 287 -16.75 5.16 14.83
N MET A 288 -17.06 5.40 16.12
CA MET A 288 -16.10 5.92 17.11
C MET A 288 -14.95 4.92 17.35
N VAL A 289 -15.27 3.66 17.66
CA VAL A 289 -14.25 2.62 17.87
C VAL A 289 -13.39 2.46 16.61
N ARG A 290 -14.00 2.53 15.43
CA ARG A 290 -13.28 2.47 14.15
C ARG A 290 -12.34 3.66 13.96
N LYS A 291 -12.73 4.88 14.35
CA LYS A 291 -11.85 6.07 14.32
C LYS A 291 -10.62 5.85 15.21
N VAL A 292 -10.85 5.45 16.45
CA VAL A 292 -9.77 5.19 17.43
C VAL A 292 -8.83 4.10 16.93
N LEU A 293 -9.36 3.01 16.35
CA LEU A 293 -8.51 1.97 15.75
C LEU A 293 -7.69 2.47 14.56
N LEU A 294 -8.24 3.35 13.71
CA LEU A 294 -7.46 3.95 12.63
C LEU A 294 -6.30 4.79 13.19
N ASP A 295 -6.54 5.55 14.25
CA ASP A 295 -5.51 6.39 14.87
C ASP A 295 -4.43 5.56 15.57
N LEU A 296 -4.81 4.57 16.38
CA LEU A 296 -3.87 3.59 16.97
C LEU A 296 -3.12 2.82 15.88
N GLY A 297 -3.83 2.49 14.80
CA GLY A 297 -3.29 1.87 13.61
C GLY A 297 -2.22 2.70 12.92
N TRP A 298 -2.42 4.00 12.82
CA TRP A 298 -1.43 4.92 12.27
C TRP A 298 -0.20 5.04 13.18
N GLN A 299 -0.39 5.18 14.49
CA GLN A 299 0.71 5.15 15.46
C GLN A 299 1.53 3.85 15.36
N ALA A 300 0.84 2.73 15.13
CA ALA A 300 1.48 1.45 14.87
C ALA A 300 2.27 1.43 13.55
N TYR A 301 1.78 2.07 12.47
CA TYR A 301 2.53 2.25 11.22
C TYR A 301 3.85 2.98 11.45
N THR A 302 3.82 4.11 12.15
CA THR A 302 5.02 4.90 12.46
C THR A 302 6.00 4.09 13.30
N TYR A 303 5.51 3.35 14.30
CA TYR A 303 6.35 2.50 15.12
C TYR A 303 7.02 1.36 14.33
N VAL A 304 6.27 0.72 13.43
CA VAL A 304 6.83 -0.32 12.54
C VAL A 304 7.84 0.29 11.56
N ALA A 305 7.62 1.52 11.09
CA ALA A 305 8.58 2.25 10.26
C ALA A 305 9.90 2.49 10.99
N ASP A 306 9.84 2.87 12.27
CA ASP A 306 11.04 3.03 13.10
C ASP A 306 11.81 1.72 13.27
N CYS A 307 11.11 0.61 13.50
CA CYS A 307 11.73 -0.72 13.59
C CYS A 307 12.40 -1.12 12.27
N ILE A 308 11.69 -0.99 11.15
CA ILE A 308 12.23 -1.28 9.82
C ILE A 308 13.47 -0.43 9.53
N HIS A 309 13.40 0.87 9.82
CA HIS A 309 14.50 1.79 9.62
C HIS A 309 15.73 1.41 10.47
N ALA A 310 15.54 1.16 11.77
CA ALA A 310 16.63 0.75 12.65
C ALA A 310 17.30 -0.54 12.16
N GLN A 311 16.52 -1.55 11.78
CA GLN A 311 17.04 -2.81 11.24
C GLN A 311 17.80 -2.61 9.93
N MET A 312 17.26 -1.82 9.01
CA MET A 312 17.84 -1.66 7.68
C MET A 312 19.03 -0.69 7.66
N CYS A 313 19.12 0.25 8.59
CA CYS A 313 20.36 0.99 8.86
C CYS A 313 21.46 0.05 9.35
N ASN A 314 21.14 -0.89 10.26
CA ASN A 314 22.11 -1.88 10.75
C ASN A 314 22.54 -2.88 9.67
N PHE A 315 21.63 -3.30 8.78
CA PHE A 315 21.97 -4.10 7.62
C PHE A 315 22.93 -3.37 6.69
N GLN A 316 22.64 -2.11 6.35
CA GLN A 316 23.48 -1.29 5.47
C GLN A 316 24.87 -1.06 6.04
N ASN A 317 24.97 -0.76 7.34
CA ASN A 317 26.24 -0.54 8.02
C ASN A 317 27.09 -1.81 8.12
N ALA A 318 26.47 -2.99 8.09
CA ALA A 318 27.16 -4.28 8.11
C ALA A 318 27.55 -4.77 6.71
N LEU A 319 27.31 -4.01 5.63
CA LEU A 319 27.73 -4.41 4.28
C LEU A 319 29.26 -4.28 4.13
N LEU A 320 29.90 -5.37 3.67
CA LEU A 320 31.35 -5.39 3.36
C LEU A 320 31.79 -4.28 2.40
N ASN A 321 31.01 -4.12 1.33
CA ASN A 321 31.21 -3.06 0.35
C ASN A 321 30.08 -2.04 0.53
N PRO A 322 30.38 -0.81 0.97
CA PRO A 322 29.38 0.23 1.14
C PRO A 322 28.58 0.47 -0.13
N LEU A 323 27.32 0.90 0.01
CA LEU A 323 26.49 1.29 -1.14
C LEU A 323 27.06 2.55 -1.80
N ASN A 324 27.21 2.51 -3.12
CA ASN A 324 27.50 3.71 -3.92
C ASN A 324 26.30 4.68 -3.88
N LYS A 325 26.45 5.89 -4.44
CA LYS A 325 25.42 6.93 -4.38
C LYS A 325 24.06 6.47 -4.94
N GLN A 326 24.07 5.80 -6.09
CA GLN A 326 22.83 5.36 -6.74
C GLN A 326 22.21 4.19 -5.99
N GLU A 327 22.99 3.17 -5.62
CA GLU A 327 22.53 2.03 -4.80
C GLU A 327 21.91 2.50 -3.49
N ARG A 328 22.56 3.46 -2.83
CA ARG A 328 22.10 4.05 -1.57
C ARG A 328 20.75 4.74 -1.73
N GLN A 329 20.57 5.51 -2.80
CA GLN A 329 19.30 6.20 -3.07
C GLN A 329 18.13 5.20 -3.23
N ILE A 330 18.34 4.08 -3.93
CA ILE A 330 17.31 3.02 -4.06
C ILE A 330 17.02 2.40 -2.69
N TYR A 331 18.08 2.04 -1.99
CA TYR A 331 18.01 1.35 -0.71
C TYR A 331 17.27 2.19 0.34
N GLU A 332 17.63 3.46 0.48
CA GLU A 332 17.03 4.40 1.42
C GLU A 332 15.55 4.61 1.09
N MET A 333 15.19 4.80 -0.18
CA MET A 333 13.80 4.97 -0.61
C MET A 333 12.93 3.75 -0.24
N LEU A 334 13.45 2.54 -0.43
CA LEU A 334 12.70 1.30 -0.15
C LEU A 334 12.58 1.00 1.35
N TYR A 335 13.66 1.17 2.09
CA TYR A 335 13.82 0.59 3.43
C TYR A 335 13.99 1.59 4.56
N GLN A 336 14.30 2.84 4.28
CA GLN A 336 14.46 3.88 5.30
C GLN A 336 13.33 4.91 5.23
N LYS A 337 13.14 5.62 6.35
CA LYS A 337 12.09 6.64 6.49
C LYS A 337 12.32 7.78 5.51
N GLN A 338 11.24 8.20 4.85
CA GLN A 338 11.24 9.30 3.90
C GLN A 338 10.31 10.41 4.38
N SER A 339 10.79 11.64 4.48
CA SER A 339 10.01 12.78 4.99
C SER A 339 8.75 13.04 4.15
N TYR A 340 8.86 12.96 2.82
CA TYR A 340 7.75 13.06 1.88
C TYR A 340 6.75 11.89 1.93
N LEU A 341 6.97 10.90 2.80
CA LEU A 341 6.04 9.80 3.08
C LEU A 341 5.68 9.75 4.57
N ALA A 342 5.64 10.91 5.25
CA ALA A 342 5.37 11.01 6.68
C ALA A 342 6.29 10.09 7.51
N ASN A 343 7.58 10.06 7.15
CA ASN A 343 8.61 9.22 7.75
C ASN A 343 8.34 7.70 7.63
N LEU A 344 7.56 7.26 6.65
CA LEU A 344 7.42 5.84 6.32
C LEU A 344 8.41 5.43 5.23
N PRO A 345 9.02 4.23 5.32
CA PRO A 345 9.70 3.62 4.18
C PRO A 345 8.68 3.17 3.14
N LEU A 346 9.04 3.19 1.86
CA LEU A 346 8.12 2.78 0.80
C LEU A 346 7.65 1.33 0.94
N LEU A 347 8.45 0.45 1.56
CA LEU A 347 8.05 -0.92 1.88
C LEU A 347 6.69 -0.98 2.62
N LEU A 348 6.37 -0.01 3.48
CA LEU A 348 5.07 0.04 4.18
C LEU A 348 3.91 0.52 3.30
N LEU A 349 4.23 1.08 2.13
CA LEU A 349 3.27 1.53 1.12
C LEU A 349 3.31 0.62 -0.12
N TYR A 350 3.74 -0.64 0.01
CA TYR A 350 3.96 -1.50 -1.16
C TYR A 350 2.71 -1.67 -2.05
N GLU A 351 1.51 -1.56 -1.47
CA GLU A 351 0.23 -1.62 -2.19
C GLU A 351 -0.06 -0.38 -3.03
N ARG A 352 0.65 0.73 -2.80
CA ARG A 352 0.63 1.95 -3.62
C ARG A 352 1.75 1.98 -4.66
N ILE A 353 2.68 1.02 -4.63
CA ILE A 353 3.75 0.93 -5.65
C ILE A 353 3.20 0.98 -7.08
N PRO A 354 2.07 0.36 -7.46
CA PRO A 354 1.56 0.50 -8.82
C PRO A 354 1.33 1.96 -9.27
N PHE A 355 1.01 2.86 -8.35
CA PHE A 355 0.87 4.30 -8.62
C PHE A 355 2.19 5.07 -8.53
N LEU A 356 3.11 4.61 -7.69
CA LEU A 356 4.38 5.29 -7.40
C LEU A 356 5.55 4.77 -8.24
N LYS A 357 5.36 3.67 -8.98
CA LYS A 357 6.44 3.01 -9.71
C LYS A 357 7.02 3.88 -10.81
N ALA A 358 6.20 4.56 -11.62
CA ALA A 358 6.68 5.43 -12.70
C ALA A 358 7.62 6.56 -12.22
N PRO A 359 7.25 7.44 -11.25
CA PRO A 359 8.16 8.47 -10.77
C PRO A 359 9.41 7.89 -10.09
N MET A 360 9.30 6.74 -9.43
CA MET A 360 10.48 6.07 -8.87
C MET A 360 11.43 5.61 -9.97
N LEU A 361 10.92 4.94 -11.01
CA LEU A 361 11.73 4.51 -12.15
C LEU A 361 12.37 5.70 -12.89
N ALA A 362 11.71 6.87 -12.91
CA ALA A 362 12.28 8.11 -13.42
C ALA A 362 13.56 8.50 -12.68
N VAL A 363 13.48 8.61 -11.34
CA VAL A 363 14.63 8.90 -10.49
C VAL A 363 15.73 7.85 -10.65
N LEU A 364 15.35 6.58 -10.71
CA LEU A 364 16.31 5.47 -10.89
C LEU A 364 17.03 5.52 -12.24
N ASN A 365 16.38 6.02 -13.29
CA ASN A 365 16.95 6.24 -14.62
C ASN A 365 17.70 7.57 -14.74
N GLY A 366 17.92 8.28 -13.62
CA GLY A 366 18.62 9.57 -13.58
C GLY A 366 17.79 10.77 -14.06
N GLN A 367 16.48 10.58 -14.28
CA GLN A 367 15.58 11.70 -14.55
C GLN A 367 15.17 12.32 -13.22
N ASN A 368 15.87 13.38 -12.84
CA ASN A 368 15.62 14.13 -11.60
C ASN A 368 15.16 15.57 -11.90
N ASP A 369 14.74 15.85 -13.14
CA ASP A 369 14.27 17.15 -13.64
C ASP A 369 12.80 17.43 -13.28
N PHE A 370 12.37 16.97 -12.10
CA PHE A 370 11.01 17.21 -11.63
C PHE A 370 10.93 17.18 -10.10
N GLU A 371 9.88 17.81 -9.56
CA GLU A 371 9.58 17.81 -8.14
C GLU A 371 9.09 16.42 -7.69
N PHE A 372 10.02 15.53 -7.32
CA PHE A 372 9.73 14.14 -7.01
C PHE A 372 8.73 13.99 -5.86
N ALA A 373 8.99 14.66 -4.73
CA ALA A 373 8.11 14.61 -3.56
C ALA A 373 6.71 15.13 -3.90
N GLY A 374 6.62 16.30 -4.55
CA GLY A 374 5.32 16.86 -4.95
C GLY A 374 4.56 16.00 -5.96
N THR A 375 5.27 15.32 -6.86
CA THR A 375 4.67 14.39 -7.82
C THR A 375 4.14 13.14 -7.11
N VAL A 376 4.88 12.60 -6.14
CA VAL A 376 4.43 11.48 -5.28
C VAL A 376 3.18 11.88 -4.49
N HIS A 377 3.18 13.06 -3.87
CA HIS A 377 2.01 13.56 -3.14
C HIS A 377 0.79 13.68 -4.06
N GLN A 378 0.97 14.26 -5.26
CA GLN A 378 -0.13 14.43 -6.21
C GLN A 378 -0.68 13.09 -6.69
N LEU A 379 0.17 12.07 -6.91
CA LEU A 379 -0.27 10.71 -7.24
C LEU A 379 -1.08 10.05 -6.12
N LEU A 380 -0.66 10.24 -4.86
CA LEU A 380 -1.42 9.75 -3.70
C LEU A 380 -2.76 10.48 -3.55
N TYR A 381 -2.80 11.77 -3.90
CA TYR A 381 -4.03 12.57 -3.89
C TYR A 381 -4.99 12.15 -5.01
N TYR A 382 -4.47 11.93 -6.22
CA TYR A 382 -5.24 11.33 -7.32
C TYR A 382 -5.81 9.98 -6.92
N TYR A 383 -5.01 9.12 -6.30
CA TYR A 383 -5.45 7.81 -5.82
C TYR A 383 -6.64 7.93 -4.86
N SER A 384 -6.56 8.82 -3.86
CA SER A 384 -7.62 8.98 -2.85
C SER A 384 -8.93 9.46 -3.50
N GLN A 385 -8.87 10.46 -4.38
CA GLN A 385 -10.05 10.95 -5.12
C GLN A 385 -10.68 9.88 -6.02
N MET A 386 -9.86 9.14 -6.76
CA MET A 386 -10.33 8.05 -7.63
C MET A 386 -10.98 6.93 -6.82
N SER A 387 -10.38 6.57 -5.69
CA SER A 387 -10.89 5.53 -4.78
C SER A 387 -12.23 5.91 -4.16
N ASP A 388 -12.36 7.17 -3.71
CA ASP A 388 -13.60 7.70 -3.15
C ASP A 388 -14.71 7.78 -4.20
N SER A 389 -14.40 8.28 -5.39
CA SER A 389 -15.35 8.34 -6.52
C SER A 389 -15.85 6.95 -6.90
N ARG A 390 -14.96 5.96 -6.95
CA ARG A 390 -15.32 4.57 -7.27
C ARG A 390 -16.18 3.94 -6.17
N ARG A 391 -15.83 4.15 -4.91
CA ARG A 391 -16.64 3.64 -3.77
C ARG A 391 -18.03 4.26 -3.74
N GLY A 392 -18.14 5.57 -3.99
CA GLY A 392 -19.43 6.24 -4.11
C GLY A 392 -20.31 5.61 -5.19
N ALA A 393 -19.73 5.30 -6.36
CA ALA A 393 -20.41 4.58 -7.42
C ALA A 393 -20.84 3.16 -7.00
N ASP A 394 -19.97 2.40 -6.34
CA ASP A 394 -20.30 1.03 -5.91
C ASP A 394 -21.43 1.02 -4.86
N ARG A 395 -21.46 2.00 -3.95
CA ARG A 395 -22.56 2.17 -2.97
C ARG A 395 -23.88 2.45 -3.68
N LEU A 396 -23.90 3.35 -4.65
CA LEU A 396 -25.11 3.64 -5.43
C LEU A 396 -25.64 2.40 -6.17
N ILE A 397 -24.75 1.57 -6.71
CA ILE A 397 -25.14 0.29 -7.33
C ILE A 397 -25.72 -0.66 -6.28
N GLN A 398 -25.08 -0.78 -5.11
CA GLN A 398 -25.56 -1.62 -4.03
C GLN A 398 -26.94 -1.16 -3.50
N ASP A 399 -27.12 0.13 -3.26
CA ASP A 399 -28.38 0.71 -2.82
C ASP A 399 -29.49 0.52 -3.86
N PHE A 400 -29.15 0.65 -5.15
CA PHE A 400 -30.06 0.33 -6.24
C PHE A 400 -30.45 -1.15 -6.24
N HIS A 401 -29.51 -2.07 -6.06
CA HIS A 401 -29.81 -3.51 -5.95
C HIS A 401 -30.73 -3.82 -4.77
N VAL A 402 -30.47 -3.22 -3.61
CA VAL A 402 -31.32 -3.37 -2.41
C VAL A 402 -32.73 -2.83 -2.68
N SER A 403 -32.83 -1.65 -3.31
CA SER A 403 -34.11 -1.04 -3.68
C SER A 403 -34.88 -1.83 -4.74
N CYS A 404 -34.20 -2.44 -5.72
CA CYS A 404 -34.85 -3.27 -6.74
C CYS A 404 -35.37 -4.57 -6.13
N ARG A 405 -34.57 -5.23 -5.26
CA ARG A 405 -34.99 -6.42 -4.52
C ARG A 405 -36.19 -6.16 -3.60
N SER A 406 -36.19 -5.05 -2.87
CA SER A 406 -37.34 -4.70 -2.02
C SER A 406 -38.61 -4.39 -2.81
N GLN A 407 -38.48 -4.06 -4.11
CA GLN A 407 -39.58 -3.73 -5.01
C GLN A 407 -39.90 -4.84 -6.03
N ASN A 408 -39.28 -6.02 -5.94
CA ASN A 408 -39.37 -7.10 -6.95
C ASN A 408 -39.19 -6.62 -8.41
N ARG A 409 -38.28 -5.66 -8.62
CA ARG A 409 -37.96 -5.14 -9.97
C ARG A 409 -36.73 -5.85 -10.54
N PRO A 410 -36.74 -6.20 -11.85
CA PRO A 410 -35.59 -6.83 -12.48
C PRO A 410 -34.38 -5.89 -12.48
N ILE A 411 -33.22 -6.42 -12.11
CA ILE A 411 -31.96 -5.66 -12.06
C ILE A 411 -31.34 -5.62 -13.46
N LYS A 412 -31.10 -4.41 -13.99
CA LYS A 412 -30.34 -4.20 -15.24
C LYS A 412 -29.17 -3.27 -15.00
N ILE A 413 -27.95 -3.79 -15.17
CA ILE A 413 -26.71 -3.01 -15.14
C ILE A 413 -26.19 -2.91 -16.57
N LEU A 414 -26.03 -1.68 -17.04
CA LEU A 414 -25.61 -1.39 -18.40
C LEU A 414 -24.14 -0.93 -18.41
N GLU A 415 -23.34 -1.49 -19.31
CA GLU A 415 -21.99 -1.00 -19.61
C GLU A 415 -22.02 -0.22 -20.93
N PHE A 416 -21.30 0.89 -21.00
CA PHE A 416 -21.17 1.65 -22.24
C PHE A 416 -20.23 0.92 -23.20
N ASP A 417 -20.68 0.69 -24.44
CA ASP A 417 -19.93 -0.04 -25.45
C ASP A 417 -19.75 0.85 -26.69
N GLU A 418 -18.50 1.27 -26.94
CA GLU A 418 -18.13 2.08 -28.11
C GLU A 418 -18.12 1.26 -29.41
N SER A 419 -18.10 -0.07 -29.31
CA SER A 419 -18.07 -0.99 -30.46
C SER A 419 -19.45 -1.44 -30.93
N CYS A 420 -20.52 -1.08 -30.22
CA CYS A 420 -21.88 -1.45 -30.60
C CYS A 420 -22.26 -0.88 -31.98
N PRO A 421 -22.69 -1.74 -32.93
CA PRO A 421 -23.07 -1.28 -34.27
C PRO A 421 -24.26 -0.32 -34.22
N VAL A 422 -24.28 0.62 -35.16
CA VAL A 422 -25.43 1.52 -35.37
C VAL A 422 -26.60 0.67 -35.86
N GLU A 423 -27.73 0.67 -35.15
CA GLU A 423 -28.96 0.06 -35.68
C GLU A 423 -29.47 0.86 -36.89
N ASP A 424 -30.14 0.20 -37.84
CA ASP A 424 -30.67 0.76 -39.09
C ASP A 424 -31.59 1.99 -38.92
N ASN A 425 -32.04 2.26 -37.70
CA ASN A 425 -32.86 3.41 -37.32
C ASN A 425 -32.03 4.65 -36.89
N GLY A 426 -30.71 4.62 -37.05
CA GLY A 426 -29.79 5.71 -36.68
C GLY A 426 -29.60 5.88 -35.17
N LYS A 427 -30.20 5.02 -34.33
CA LYS A 427 -30.01 5.05 -32.87
C LYS A 427 -28.86 4.11 -32.50
N ARG A 428 -27.80 4.66 -31.90
CA ARG A 428 -26.75 3.85 -31.27
C ARG A 428 -27.33 3.16 -30.04
N ARG A 429 -27.28 1.82 -29.97
CA ARG A 429 -27.22 1.15 -28.66
C ARG A 429 -25.88 1.50 -28.04
N LYS A 430 -25.85 2.58 -27.27
CA LYS A 430 -24.64 3.03 -26.56
C LYS A 430 -24.26 2.13 -25.38
N TYR A 431 -25.12 1.16 -25.07
CA TYR A 431 -25.02 0.38 -23.84
C TYR A 431 -25.38 -1.08 -24.10
N LYS A 432 -24.51 -1.99 -23.64
CA LYS A 432 -24.77 -3.43 -23.60
C LYS A 432 -25.14 -3.83 -22.16
N PRO A 433 -26.16 -4.69 -21.94
CA PRO A 433 -26.42 -5.24 -20.62
C PRO A 433 -25.21 -6.08 -20.18
N LEU A 434 -24.66 -5.72 -19.03
CA LEU A 434 -23.60 -6.45 -18.36
C LEU A 434 -24.19 -7.50 -17.40
N TYR A 435 -25.37 -7.23 -16.88
CA TYR A 435 -26.16 -8.14 -16.07
C TYR A 435 -27.64 -7.87 -16.34
N ASP A 436 -28.37 -8.92 -16.68
CA ASP A 436 -29.81 -8.91 -16.88
C ASP A 436 -30.39 -10.17 -16.25
N GLU A 437 -31.23 -10.04 -15.22
CA GLU A 437 -31.87 -11.19 -14.57
C GLU A 437 -32.77 -11.98 -15.52
N ASP A 438 -33.26 -11.35 -16.59
CA ASP A 438 -34.09 -11.98 -17.60
C ASP A 438 -33.27 -12.83 -18.59
N ASN A 439 -31.94 -12.68 -18.64
CA ASN A 439 -31.01 -13.38 -19.53
C ASN A 439 -29.84 -13.94 -18.70
N GLN A 440 -29.99 -15.14 -18.15
CA GLN A 440 -28.91 -15.85 -17.47
C GLN A 440 -27.68 -15.99 -18.39
N GLY A 441 -26.61 -15.25 -18.10
CA GLY A 441 -25.33 -15.41 -18.80
C GLY A 441 -24.28 -14.40 -18.35
N TRP A 442 -23.35 -14.85 -17.51
CA TRP A 442 -21.98 -14.38 -17.57
C TRP A 442 -21.36 -15.09 -18.77
N ASP A 443 -21.39 -14.48 -19.95
CA ASP A 443 -20.52 -14.94 -21.03
C ASP A 443 -19.14 -14.33 -20.79
N ASP A 444 -18.18 -15.23 -20.62
CA ASP A 444 -16.77 -15.07 -20.21
C ASP A 444 -15.97 -13.93 -20.88
#